data_AF-A0A9W5QNA6-F1
#
_entry.id   AF-A0A9W5QNA6-F1
#
_cell.length_a   1.000
_cell.length_b   1.000
_cell.length_c   1.000
_cell.angle_alpha   90.00
_cell.angle_beta   90.00
_cell.angle_gamma   90.00
#
_symmetry.space_group_name_H-M   'P 1'
#
loop_
_entity.id
_entity.type
_entity.pdbx_description
1 polymer ?
#
loop_
_entity_poly.entity_id
_entity_poly.type
_entity_poly.pdbx_seq_one_letter_code
_entity_poly.pdbx_strand_id
1 'polypeptide(L)' 'MGCKHNTGARTYCIEDCKIGKEIYQFGTGLIFDEKDPKRKVKLKWDHLCQQAIVLRSKGYSYQKIANQLECHVSSLRK' A
#
# COMPACT_ATOMS: atom_id res chain seq x y z
N MET A 1 -34.40 -5.99 2.53
CA MET A 1 -33.78 -4.66 2.37
C MET A 1 -33.07 -4.63 1.02
N GLY A 2 -33.29 -3.61 0.19
CA GLY A 2 -32.71 -3.55 -1.16
C GLY A 2 -32.35 -2.13 -1.56
N CYS A 3 -31.35 -1.98 -2.43
CA CYS A 3 -30.99 -0.70 -3.02
C CYS A 3 -32.10 -0.33 -4.00
N LYS A 4 -32.81 0.77 -3.76
CA LYS A 4 -33.81 1.25 -4.71
C LYS A 4 -33.09 1.89 -5.88
N HIS A 5 -33.41 1.46 -7.10
CA HIS A 5 -32.90 2.07 -8.31
C HIS A 5 -33.27 3.55 -8.30
N ASN A 6 -32.26 4.42 -8.28
CA ASN A 6 -32.43 5.86 -8.27
C ASN A 6 -31.62 6.45 -9.43
N THR A 7 -32.31 7.19 -10.30
CA THR A 7 -31.70 7.91 -11.43
C THR A 7 -31.23 9.32 -11.04
N GLY A 8 -31.39 9.70 -9.76
CA GLY A 8 -30.95 10.97 -9.21
C GLY A 8 -29.44 11.07 -8.99
N ALA A 9 -29.03 12.06 -8.19
CA ALA A 9 -27.62 12.34 -7.96
C ALA A 9 -26.87 11.14 -7.37
N ARG A 10 -25.65 10.89 -7.87
CA ARG A 10 -24.75 9.82 -7.42
C ARG A 10 -24.50 9.85 -5.91
N THR A 11 -24.57 11.04 -5.31
CA THR A 11 -24.42 11.26 -3.86
C THR A 11 -25.38 10.41 -3.04
N TYR A 12 -26.63 10.21 -3.51
CA TYR A 12 -27.61 9.36 -2.82
C TYR A 12 -27.10 7.92 -2.60
N CYS A 13 -26.44 7.34 -3.60
CA CYS A 13 -25.92 5.98 -3.49
C CYS A 13 -24.72 5.90 -2.52
N ILE A 14 -23.97 6.98 -2.36
CA ILE A 14 -22.79 7.05 -1.49
C ILE A 14 -23.16 7.46 -0.06
N GLU A 15 -24.23 8.26 0.12
CA GLU A 15 -24.55 8.93 1.38
C GLU A 15 -25.88 8.49 2.01
N ASP A 16 -26.82 7.95 1.25
CA ASP A 16 -28.15 7.58 1.76
C ASP A 16 -28.45 6.08 1.61
N CYS A 17 -27.89 5.43 0.59
CA CYS A 17 -28.09 4.00 0.38
C CYS A 17 -27.11 3.16 1.20
N LYS A 18 -27.61 2.33 2.12
CA LYS A 18 -26.77 1.42 2.92
C LYS A 18 -25.95 0.46 2.07
N ILE A 19 -26.56 -0.14 1.04
CA ILE A 19 -25.86 -1.05 0.13
C ILE A 19 -24.82 -0.29 -0.71
N GLY A 20 -25.16 0.91 -1.19
CA GLY A 20 -24.22 1.73 -1.96
C GLY A 20 -23.04 2.23 -1.14
N LYS A 21 -23.26 2.58 0.14
CA LYS A 21 -22.20 2.88 1.13
C LYS A 21 -21.25 1.71 1.32
N GLU A 22 -21.79 0.52 1.56
CA GLU A 22 -20.99 -0.69 1.73
C GLU A 22 -20.16 -0.97 0.47
N ILE A 23 -20.77 -0.93 -0.71
CA ILE A 23 -20.05 -1.09 -1.99
C ILE A 23 -18.97 -0.02 -2.17
N TYR A 24 -19.24 1.23 -1.82
CA TYR A 24 -18.26 2.31 -1.92
C TYR A 24 -17.08 2.09 -0.95
N GLN A 25 -17.34 1.68 0.29
CA GLN A 25 -16.31 1.39 1.29
C GLN A 25 -15.45 0.17 0.91
N PHE A 26 -16.07 -0.90 0.42
CA PHE A 26 -15.32 -2.05 -0.09
C PHE A 26 -14.57 -1.69 -1.37
N GLY A 27 -15.20 -0.92 -2.25
CA GLY A 27 -14.62 -0.41 -3.48
C GLY A 27 -13.42 0.49 -3.25
N THR A 28 -13.43 1.40 -2.29
CA THR A 28 -12.26 2.23 -1.96
C THR A 28 -11.12 1.42 -1.35
N GLY A 29 -11.43 0.32 -0.65
CA GLY A 29 -10.43 -0.65 -0.22
C GLY A 29 -9.78 -1.41 -1.38
N LEU A 30 -10.47 -1.57 -2.51
CA LEU A 30 -10.02 -2.30 -3.70
C LEU A 30 -9.43 -1.40 -4.80
N ILE A 31 -9.92 -0.16 -4.90
CA ILE A 31 -9.31 0.95 -5.65
C ILE A 31 -8.16 1.44 -4.78
N PHE A 32 -7.15 0.60 -4.67
CA PHE A 32 -5.87 0.97 -4.09
C PHE A 32 -5.37 2.15 -4.90
N ASP A 33 -5.41 3.33 -4.30
CA ASP A 33 -4.91 4.53 -4.94
C ASP A 33 -3.44 4.28 -5.25
N GLU A 34 -3.13 3.95 -6.50
CA GLU A 34 -1.76 3.75 -6.97
C GLU A 34 -0.93 5.00 -6.70
N LYS A 35 -1.57 6.14 -6.40
CA LYS A 35 -0.94 7.40 -6.01
C LYS A 35 -0.71 7.58 -4.52
N ASP A 36 -1.13 6.67 -3.64
CA ASP A 36 -0.86 6.80 -2.20
C ASP A 36 0.66 6.74 -1.96
N PRO A 37 1.31 7.87 -1.65
CA PRO A 37 2.77 7.93 -1.58
C PRO A 37 3.30 7.12 -0.39
N LYS A 38 2.47 6.92 0.65
CA LYS A 38 2.85 6.15 1.84
C LYS A 38 2.98 4.67 1.51
N ARG A 39 2.07 4.10 0.70
CA ARG A 39 2.18 2.72 0.21
C ARG A 39 3.33 2.53 -0.78
N LYS A 40 3.59 3.47 -1.70
CA LYS A 40 4.77 3.38 -2.59
C LYS A 40 6.07 3.31 -1.81
N VAL A 41 6.19 4.18 -0.80
CA VAL A 41 7.35 4.19 0.10
C VAL A 41 7.44 2.86 0.86
N LYS A 42 6.32 2.37 1.42
CA LYS A 42 6.29 1.08 2.13
C LYS A 42 6.70 -0.09 1.23
N LEU A 43 6.15 -0.20 0.02
CA LEU A 43 6.49 -1.26 -0.94
C LEU A 43 7.96 -1.20 -1.36
N LYS A 44 8.49 0.02 -1.57
CA LYS A 44 9.92 0.21 -1.87
C LYS A 44 10.79 -0.28 -0.71
N TRP A 45 10.42 0.03 0.54
CA TRP A 45 11.13 -0.47 1.72
C TRP A 45 10.99 -1.98 1.90
N ASP A 46 9.80 -2.55 1.70
CA ASP A 46 9.58 -3.99 1.78
C ASP A 46 10.49 -4.75 0.79
N HIS A 47 10.61 -4.23 -0.45
CA HIS A 47 11.53 -4.79 -1.44
C HIS A 47 13.00 -4.69 -1.04
N LEU A 48 13.43 -3.53 -0.54
CA LEU A 48 14.81 -3.32 -0.05
C LEU A 48 15.12 -4.24 1.14
N CYS A 49 14.18 -4.43 2.07
CA CYS A 49 14.31 -5.33 3.21
C CYS A 49 14.46 -6.79 2.75
N GLN A 50 13.66 -7.24 1.78
CA GLN A 50 13.79 -8.57 1.20
C GLN A 50 15.17 -8.78 0.56
N GLN A 51 15.66 -7.81 -0.22
CA GLN A 51 16.99 -7.88 -0.82
C GLN A 51 18.10 -7.91 0.25
N ALA A 52 17.97 -7.10 1.31
CA ALA A 52 18.91 -7.09 2.43
C ALA A 52 18.97 -8.45 3.15
N ILE A 53 17.84 -9.12 3.36
CA ILE A 53 17.78 -10.46 3.95
C ILE A 53 18.51 -11.47 3.07
N VAL A 54 18.28 -11.45 1.75
CA VAL A 54 18.96 -12.35 0.81
C VAL A 54 20.48 -12.13 0.82
N LEU A 55 20.94 -10.88 0.81
CA LEU A 55 22.37 -10.55 0.85
C LEU A 55 23.01 -10.94 2.19
N ARG A 56 22.29 -10.75 3.30
CA ARG A 56 22.75 -11.19 4.62
C ARG A 56 22.86 -12.71 4.70
N SER A 57 21.90 -13.43 4.12
CA SER A 57 21.97 -14.91 4.02
C SER A 57 23.15 -15.39 3.20
N LYS A 58 23.65 -14.58 2.25
CA LYS A 58 24.87 -14.86 1.48
C LYS A 58 26.17 -14.48 2.21
N GLY A 59 26.09 -13.97 3.44
CA GLY A 59 27.26 -13.61 4.26
C GLY A 59 27.80 -12.18 4.03
N TYR A 60 27.03 -11.30 3.37
CA TYR A 60 27.46 -9.92 3.17
C TYR A 60 27.34 -9.10 4.46
N SER A 61 28.33 -8.26 4.72
CA SER A 61 28.30 -7.30 5.84
C SER A 61 27.30 -6.17 5.56
N TYR A 62 26.74 -5.58 6.61
CA TYR A 62 25.80 -4.45 6.50
C TYR A 62 26.33 -3.28 5.68
N GLN A 63 27.65 -3.04 5.69
CA GLN A 63 28.30 -2.03 4.87
C GLN A 63 28.22 -2.35 3.37
N LYS A 64 28.45 -3.62 2.98
CA LYS A 64 28.32 -4.04 1.59
C LYS A 64 26.86 -4.04 1.14
N ILE A 65 25.93 -4.43 2.00
CA ILE A 65 24.49 -4.39 1.71
C ILE A 65 24.02 -2.95 1.50
N ALA A 66 24.44 -2.03 2.37
CA ALA A 66 24.14 -0.61 2.26
C ALA A 66 24.64 0.00 0.94
N ASN A 67 25.89 -0.31 0.56
CA ASN A 67 26.46 0.13 -0.70
C ASN A 67 25.73 -0.47 -1.91
N GLN A 68 25.32 -1.75 -1.85
CA GLN A 68 24.61 -2.41 -2.94
C GLN A 68 23.17 -1.90 -3.12
N LEU A 69 22.51 -1.52 -2.03
CA LEU A 69 21.13 -1.02 -2.00
C LEU A 69 21.05 0.51 -2.07
N GLU A 70 22.19 1.19 -2.24
CA GLU A 70 22.33 2.66 -2.20
C GLU A 70 21.57 3.31 -1.02
N CYS A 71 21.53 2.59 0.11
CA CYS A 71 20.84 3.02 1.31
C CYS A 71 21.86 3.30 2.42
N HIS A 72 21.63 4.31 3.24
CA HIS A 72 22.54 4.60 4.34
C HIS A 72 22.54 3.43 5.33
N VAL A 73 23.70 3.04 5.87
CA VAL A 73 23.82 1.91 6.83
C VAL A 73 22.87 2.09 8.03
N SER A 74 22.62 3.34 8.43
CA SER A 74 21.64 3.71 9.48
C SER A 74 20.21 3.28 9.15
N SER A 75 19.83 3.26 7.88
CA SER A 75 18.50 2.82 7.42
C SER A 75 18.31 1.32 7.54
N LEU A 76 19.39 0.55 7.60
CA LEU A 76 19.37 -0.90 7.85
C LEU A 76 19.47 -1.25 9.35
N ARG A 77 19.70 -0.25 10.23
CA ARG A 77 20.02 -0.44 11.65
C ARG A 77 18.87 -0.06 12.61
N LYS A 78 17.63 0.00 12.13
CA LYS A 78 16.41 0.11 12.95
C LYS A 78 15.55 -1.11 12.74
#